data_AF-A0A3D9L6D7-F1
#
_entry.id   AF-A0A3D9L6D7-F1
#
_cell.length_a   1.000
_cell.length_b   1.000
_cell.length_c   1.000
_cell.angle_alpha   90.00
_cell.angle_beta   90.00
_cell.angle_gamma   90.00
#
_symmetry.space_group_name_H-M   'P 1'
#
loop_
_entity.id
_entity.type
_entity.pdbx_description
1 polymer ?
#
loop_
_entity_poly.entity_id
_entity_poly.type
_entity_poly.pdbx_seq_one_letter_code
_entity_poly.pdbx_strand_id
1 'polypeptide(L)'
;MNWIKNIFTGRKEKETINKMASIAKYEGLFSKTDLSVIEEELPYISFGQADPFQIEKLRTSLPEDTKERFALAHYLIDSLMVSGALAQRREDVAAKILSAMDIPLTKAQELTAFLKLNIRNGLSMEDSFQRLGYLVSQTAYAS
;
A
#
# COMPACT_ATOMS: atom_id res chain seq x y z
N MET A 1 11.52 -2.78 -22.56
CA MET A 1 11.20 -2.27 -21.22
C MET A 1 9.72 -2.53 -20.94
N ASN A 2 9.37 -3.69 -20.35
CA ASN A 2 7.98 -4.14 -20.15
C ASN A 2 7.77 -4.76 -18.74
N TRP A 3 8.57 -4.38 -17.75
CA TRP A 3 8.52 -5.01 -16.42
C TRP A 3 7.18 -4.73 -15.71
N ILE A 4 6.55 -3.58 -15.95
CA ILE A 4 5.24 -3.22 -15.41
C ILE A 4 4.12 -4.12 -15.97
N LYS A 5 4.21 -4.58 -17.22
CA LYS A 5 3.18 -5.47 -17.80
C LYS A 5 3.23 -6.91 -17.27
N ASN A 6 4.32 -7.31 -16.60
CA ASN A 6 4.52 -8.67 -16.10
C ASN A 6 4.26 -8.83 -14.60
N ILE A 7 4.06 -7.75 -13.84
CA ILE A 7 3.89 -7.83 -12.39
C ILE A 7 2.41 -8.00 -11.99
N PHE A 8 1.50 -7.39 -12.76
CA PHE A 8 0.11 -7.25 -12.35
C PHE A 8 -0.81 -8.35 -12.87
N THR A 9 -1.23 -9.23 -11.97
CA THR A 9 -2.34 -10.19 -12.24
C THR A 9 -3.66 -9.75 -11.60
N GLY A 10 -3.65 -8.68 -10.79
CA GLY A 10 -4.76 -8.22 -9.95
C GLY A 10 -5.01 -9.11 -8.73
N ARG A 11 -4.67 -10.40 -8.82
CA ARG A 11 -4.80 -11.37 -7.73
C ARG A 11 -3.65 -11.28 -6.73
N LYS A 12 -2.40 -11.25 -7.21
CA LYS A 12 -1.20 -11.17 -6.35
C LYS A 12 -1.20 -9.88 -5.51
N GLU A 13 -1.61 -8.76 -6.11
CA GLU A 13 -1.65 -7.46 -5.45
C GLU A 13 -2.67 -7.42 -4.33
N LYS A 14 -3.91 -7.87 -4.61
CA LYS A 14 -4.98 -7.95 -3.62
C LYS A 14 -4.59 -8.84 -2.44
N GLU A 15 -3.97 -9.99 -2.73
CA GLU A 15 -3.48 -10.89 -1.68
C GLU A 15 -2.42 -10.19 -0.82
N THR A 16 -1.47 -9.49 -1.45
CA THR A 16 -0.39 -8.81 -0.73
C THR A 16 -0.93 -7.63 0.10
N ILE A 17 -1.86 -6.85 -0.45
CA ILE A 17 -2.55 -5.77 0.28
C ILE A 17 -3.34 -6.32 1.46
N ASN A 18 -4.00 -7.48 1.33
CA ASN A 18 -4.69 -8.11 2.44
C ASN A 18 -3.71 -8.50 3.58
N LYS A 19 -2.50 -8.98 3.24
CA LYS A 19 -1.44 -9.24 4.23
C LYS A 19 -1.00 -7.96 4.92
N MET A 20 -0.75 -6.90 4.16
CA MET A 20 -0.37 -5.58 4.67
C MET A 20 -1.43 -5.00 5.61
N ALA A 21 -2.71 -5.07 5.23
CA ALA A 21 -3.80 -4.63 6.08
C ALA A 21 -3.92 -5.47 7.36
N SER A 22 -3.68 -6.78 7.29
CA SER A 22 -3.68 -7.64 8.47
C SER A 22 -2.56 -7.28 9.46
N ILE A 23 -1.36 -6.94 8.95
CA ILE A 23 -0.25 -6.45 9.75
C ILE A 23 -0.60 -5.11 10.41
N ALA A 24 -1.07 -4.13 9.63
CA ALA A 24 -1.46 -2.81 10.13
C ALA A 24 -2.58 -2.87 11.18
N LYS A 25 -3.54 -3.79 11.02
CA LYS A 25 -4.59 -4.05 12.02
C LYS A 25 -4.00 -4.60 13.32
N TYR A 26 -3.10 -5.57 13.24
CA TYR A 26 -2.46 -6.15 14.41
C TYR A 26 -1.62 -5.12 15.19
N GLU A 27 -0.95 -4.20 14.47
CA GLU A 27 -0.23 -3.07 15.06
C GLU A 27 -1.14 -2.00 15.67
N GLY A 28 -2.47 -2.14 15.56
CA GLY A 28 -3.43 -1.20 16.12
C GLY A 28 -3.54 0.13 15.36
N LEU A 29 -3.11 0.18 14.09
CA LEU A 29 -3.13 1.41 13.29
C LEU A 29 -4.53 1.84 12.85
N PHE A 30 -5.49 0.93 12.83
CA PHE A 30 -6.85 1.20 12.37
C PHE A 30 -7.80 1.53 13.53
N SER A 31 -8.47 2.68 13.41
CA SER A 31 -9.67 3.01 14.16
C SER A 31 -10.89 2.26 13.62
N LYS A 32 -12.01 2.31 14.34
CA LYS A 32 -13.29 1.76 13.87
C LYS A 32 -13.73 2.36 12.53
N THR A 33 -13.50 3.65 12.34
CA THR A 33 -13.83 4.34 11.09
C THR A 33 -12.96 3.87 9.93
N ASP A 34 -11.67 3.62 10.17
CA ASP A 34 -10.78 3.07 9.14
C ASP A 34 -11.24 1.68 8.70
N LEU A 35 -11.66 0.83 9.65
CA LEU A 35 -12.17 -0.51 9.34
C LEU A 35 -13.42 -0.47 8.46
N SER A 36 -14.36 0.45 8.73
CA SER A 36 -15.54 0.62 7.87
C SER A 36 -15.18 1.04 6.44
N VAL A 37 -14.18 1.92 6.29
CA VAL A 37 -13.68 2.32 4.95
C VAL A 37 -13.04 1.12 4.24
N ILE A 38 -12.28 0.29 4.95
CA ILE A 38 -11.67 -0.91 4.39
C ILE A 38 -12.75 -1.90 3.93
N GLU A 39 -13.80 -2.13 4.73
CA GLU A 39 -14.90 -3.02 4.38
C GLU A 39 -15.67 -2.55 3.13
N GLU A 40 -15.89 -1.24 3.00
CA GLU A 40 -16.62 -0.65 1.87
C GLU A 40 -15.79 -0.61 0.58
N GLU A 41 -14.55 -0.14 0.66
CA GLU A 41 -13.73 0.18 -0.52
C GLU A 41 -12.80 -0.98 -0.93
N LEU A 42 -12.45 -1.86 0.01
CA LEU A 42 -11.51 -2.96 -0.18
C LEU A 42 -12.11 -4.30 0.30
N PRO A 43 -13.27 -4.74 -0.26
CA PRO A 43 -14.05 -5.87 0.27
C PRO A 43 -13.34 -7.23 0.18
N TYR A 44 -12.20 -7.30 -0.50
CA TYR A 44 -11.35 -8.49 -0.56
C TYR A 44 -10.42 -8.63 0.65
N ILE A 45 -10.29 -7.59 1.47
CA ILE A 45 -9.52 -7.65 2.72
C ILE A 45 -10.34 -8.41 3.75
N SER A 46 -9.74 -9.46 4.30
CA SER A 46 -10.37 -10.29 5.33
C SER A 46 -9.40 -10.43 6.49
N PHE A 47 -9.81 -9.88 7.63
CA PHE A 47 -9.03 -9.94 8.84
C PHE A 47 -9.28 -11.26 9.56
N GLY A 48 -8.35 -12.21 9.39
CA GLY A 48 -8.32 -13.44 10.17
C GLY A 48 -7.97 -13.20 11.65
N GLN A 49 -7.93 -14.29 12.43
CA GLN A 49 -7.33 -14.27 13.76
C GLN A 49 -5.81 -14.12 13.60
N ALA A 50 -5.29 -12.96 13.93
CA ALA A 50 -3.86 -12.66 13.87
C ALA A 50 -3.22 -12.95 15.24
N ASP A 51 -2.37 -13.97 15.29
CA ASP A 51 -1.43 -14.18 16.39
C ASP A 51 -0.02 -13.65 15.99
N PRO A 52 0.88 -13.42 16.96
CA PRO A 52 2.21 -12.86 16.67
C PRO A 52 3.02 -13.67 15.64
N PHE A 53 2.90 -15.00 15.66
CA PHE A 53 3.64 -15.88 14.75
C PHE A 53 3.11 -15.77 13.31
N GLN A 54 1.79 -15.70 13.15
CA GLN A 54 1.18 -15.47 11.84
C GLN A 54 1.57 -14.11 11.26
N ILE A 55 1.59 -13.06 12.07
CA ILE A 55 1.96 -11.71 11.62
C ILE A 55 3.41 -11.66 11.16
N GLU A 56 4.33 -12.30 11.89
CA GLU A 56 5.73 -12.38 11.47
C GLU A 56 5.88 -13.13 10.13
N LYS A 57 5.14 -14.23 9.97
CA LYS A 57 5.07 -14.95 8.69
C LYS A 57 4.52 -14.07 7.56
N LEU A 58 3.56 -13.19 7.84
CA LEU A 58 3.07 -12.25 6.84
C LEU A 58 4.14 -11.24 6.44
N ARG A 59 4.87 -10.65 7.40
CA ARG A 59 5.96 -9.69 7.14
C ARG A 59 7.03 -10.27 6.25
N THR A 60 7.55 -11.45 6.61
CA THR A 60 8.57 -12.16 5.84
C THR A 60 8.12 -12.57 4.43
N SER A 61 6.81 -12.58 4.18
CA SER A 61 6.23 -12.86 2.85
C SER A 61 5.94 -11.62 2.01
N LEU A 62 6.14 -10.42 2.54
CA LEU A 62 5.99 -9.19 1.78
C LEU A 62 7.15 -9.02 0.79
N PRO A 63 6.93 -8.38 -0.38
CA PRO A 63 8.01 -8.14 -1.33
C PRO A 63 9.09 -7.22 -0.76
N GLU A 64 10.35 -7.58 -1.00
CA GLU A 64 11.51 -6.74 -0.65
C GLU A 64 11.92 -5.82 -1.81
N ASP A 65 11.66 -6.25 -3.05
CA ASP A 65 12.01 -5.50 -4.25
C ASP A 65 11.31 -4.14 -4.28
N THR A 66 12.11 -3.07 -4.40
CA THR A 66 11.63 -1.69 -4.36
C THR A 66 10.60 -1.39 -5.45
N LYS A 67 10.75 -2.00 -6.64
CA LYS A 67 9.78 -1.83 -7.74
C LYS A 67 8.49 -2.56 -7.44
N GLU A 68 8.52 -3.78 -6.91
CA GLU A 68 7.31 -4.50 -6.51
C GLU A 68 6.56 -3.75 -5.39
N ARG A 69 7.28 -3.24 -4.39
CA ARG A 69 6.69 -2.43 -3.32
C ARG A 69 6.05 -1.14 -3.84
N PHE A 70 6.72 -0.48 -4.78
CA PHE A 70 6.17 0.72 -5.41
C PHE A 70 4.92 0.41 -6.25
N ALA A 71 4.98 -0.68 -7.01
CA ALA A 71 3.86 -1.20 -7.78
C ALA A 71 2.63 -1.46 -6.90
N LEU A 72 2.81 -2.07 -5.72
CA LEU A 72 1.75 -2.28 -4.74
C LEU A 72 1.20 -0.96 -4.20
N ALA A 73 2.06 0.00 -3.87
CA ALA A 73 1.63 1.31 -3.41
C ALA A 73 0.80 2.05 -4.45
N HIS A 74 1.25 2.05 -5.70
CA HIS A 74 0.52 2.64 -6.81
C HIS A 74 -0.81 1.93 -7.04
N TYR A 75 -0.85 0.59 -7.03
CA TYR A 75 -2.08 -0.18 -7.20
C TYR A 75 -3.11 0.11 -6.11
N LEU A 76 -2.69 0.13 -4.84
CA LEU A 76 -3.58 0.42 -3.71
C LEU A 76 -4.22 1.79 -3.87
N ILE A 77 -3.43 2.81 -4.18
CA ILE A 77 -3.90 4.18 -4.30
C ILE A 77 -4.84 4.33 -5.50
N ASP A 78 -4.45 3.80 -6.65
CA ASP A 78 -5.27 3.80 -7.85
C ASP A 78 -6.62 3.10 -7.62
N SER A 79 -6.63 1.98 -6.88
CA SER A 79 -7.86 1.24 -6.54
C SER A 79 -8.82 2.00 -5.63
N LEU A 80 -8.33 2.96 -4.84
CA LEU A 80 -9.13 3.79 -3.93
C LEU A 80 -9.55 5.12 -4.56
N MET A 81 -8.98 5.48 -5.70
CA MET A 81 -9.34 6.67 -6.44
C MET A 81 -10.67 6.49 -7.16
N VAL A 82 -11.57 7.45 -6.99
CA VAL A 82 -12.86 7.51 -7.68
C VAL A 82 -12.91 8.79 -8.49
N SER A 83 -13.15 8.66 -9.79
CA SER A 83 -13.23 9.80 -10.73
C SER A 83 -12.00 10.73 -10.65
N GLY A 84 -10.81 10.17 -10.43
CA GLY A 84 -9.56 10.94 -10.35
C GLY A 84 -9.33 11.66 -9.01
N ALA A 85 -10.13 11.38 -7.98
CA ALA A 85 -9.98 11.93 -6.64
C ALA A 85 -9.82 10.84 -5.59
N LEU A 86 -9.03 11.13 -4.55
CA LEU A 86 -8.91 10.31 -3.35
C LEU A 86 -9.32 11.16 -2.15
N ALA A 87 -10.39 10.76 -1.48
CA ALA A 87 -10.86 11.45 -0.27
C ALA A 87 -9.84 11.24 0.88
N GLN A 88 -9.71 12.23 1.76
CA GLN A 88 -8.73 12.21 2.87
C GLN A 88 -8.80 10.92 3.70
N ARG A 89 -10.01 10.42 3.99
CA ARG A 89 -10.20 9.18 4.76
C ARG A 89 -9.59 7.96 4.07
N ARG A 90 -9.70 7.86 2.74
CA ARG A 90 -9.10 6.76 1.96
C ARG A 90 -7.59 6.90 1.86
N GLU A 91 -7.11 8.13 1.77
CA GLU A 91 -5.68 8.46 1.81
C GLU A 91 -5.04 8.06 3.14
N ASP A 92 -5.69 8.35 4.27
CA ASP A 92 -5.21 7.95 5.60
C ASP A 92 -5.18 6.41 5.76
N VAL A 93 -6.21 5.71 5.27
CA VAL A 93 -6.27 4.25 5.25
C VAL A 93 -5.15 3.66 4.38
N ALA A 94 -4.94 4.21 3.18
CA ALA A 94 -3.88 3.77 2.29
C ALA A 94 -2.51 3.92 2.96
N ALA A 95 -2.23 5.08 3.57
CA ALA A 95 -0.97 5.32 4.26
C ALA A 95 -0.71 4.31 5.41
N LYS A 96 -1.75 4.00 6.20
CA LYS A 96 -1.67 2.99 7.28
C LYS A 96 -1.46 1.57 6.75
N ILE A 97 -2.00 1.23 5.59
CA ILE A 97 -1.75 -0.06 4.94
C ILE A 97 -0.30 -0.11 4.42
N LEU A 98 0.20 0.98 3.83
CA LEU A 98 1.56 1.06 3.29
C LEU A 98 2.65 1.01 4.37
N SER A 99 2.37 1.49 5.57
CA SER A 99 3.34 1.41 6.68
C SER A 99 3.67 -0.03 7.09
N ALA A 100 2.83 -1.01 6.74
CA ALA A 100 3.11 -2.43 6.96
C ALA A 100 4.33 -2.97 6.18
N MET A 101 4.85 -2.22 5.20
CA MET A 101 6.12 -2.52 4.54
C MET A 101 7.32 -1.87 5.25
N ASP A 102 7.22 -1.57 6.54
CA ASP A 102 8.27 -0.87 7.31
C ASP A 102 8.58 0.54 6.77
N ILE A 103 7.55 1.21 6.26
CA ILE A 103 7.64 2.62 5.86
C ILE A 103 7.09 3.45 7.03
N PRO A 104 7.84 4.44 7.56
CA PRO A 104 7.32 5.33 8.59
C PRO A 104 5.99 5.94 8.15
N LEU A 105 4.99 6.02 9.04
CA LEU A 105 3.64 6.47 8.68
C LEU A 105 3.64 7.84 7.98
N THR A 106 4.49 8.76 8.41
CA THR A 106 4.66 10.08 7.78
C THR A 106 5.15 9.99 6.33
N LYS A 107 6.05 9.05 6.04
CA LYS A 107 6.53 8.78 4.67
C LYS A 107 5.51 8.03 3.83
N ALA A 108 4.73 7.15 4.44
CA ALA A 108 3.60 6.53 3.77
C ALA A 108 2.51 7.56 3.39
N GLN A 109 2.27 8.57 4.25
CA GLN A 109 1.39 9.70 3.94
C GLN A 109 1.95 10.55 2.80
N GLU A 110 3.23 10.91 2.84
CA GLU A 110 3.89 11.65 1.74
C GLU A 110 3.75 10.87 0.42
N LEU A 111 4.12 9.59 0.41
CA LEU A 111 4.01 8.72 -0.75
C LEU A 111 2.58 8.67 -1.29
N THR A 112 1.59 8.56 -0.40
CA THR A 112 0.17 8.51 -0.79
C THR A 112 -0.28 9.82 -1.42
N ALA A 113 0.05 10.96 -0.81
CA ALA A 113 -0.28 12.28 -1.33
C ALA A 113 0.36 12.54 -2.71
N PHE A 114 1.63 12.15 -2.88
CA PHE A 114 2.32 12.29 -4.15
C PHE A 114 1.75 11.39 -5.24
N LEU A 115 1.50 10.11 -4.94
CA LEU A 115 0.93 9.17 -5.90
C LEU A 115 -0.49 9.58 -6.31
N LYS A 116 -1.32 10.05 -5.38
CA LYS A 116 -2.63 10.64 -5.66
C LYS A 116 -2.55 11.74 -6.71
N LEU A 117 -1.59 12.68 -6.57
CA LEU A 117 -1.39 13.76 -7.53
C LEU A 117 -0.87 13.26 -8.88
N ASN A 118 0.08 12.33 -8.87
CA ASN A 118 0.67 11.78 -10.09
C ASN A 118 -0.36 11.02 -10.92
N ILE A 119 -1.14 10.13 -10.29
CA ILE A 119 -2.21 9.35 -10.94
C ILE A 119 -3.27 10.30 -11.50
N ARG A 120 -3.71 11.30 -10.72
CA ARG A 120 -4.67 12.32 -11.18
C ARG A 120 -4.18 13.06 -12.42
N ASN A 121 -2.87 13.33 -12.50
CA ASN A 121 -2.26 14.04 -13.62
C ASN A 121 -1.86 13.12 -14.79
N GLY A 122 -2.18 11.81 -14.72
CA GLY A 122 -1.89 10.85 -15.77
C GLY A 122 -0.41 10.51 -15.93
N LEU A 123 0.41 10.74 -14.89
CA LEU A 123 1.80 10.29 -14.91
C LEU A 123 1.84 8.76 -14.90
N SER A 124 2.74 8.18 -15.68
CA SER A 124 2.92 6.73 -15.67
C SER A 124 3.48 6.27 -14.32
N MET A 125 3.26 4.98 -14.01
CA MET A 125 3.87 4.33 -12.86
C MET A 125 5.40 4.38 -12.94
N GLU A 126 5.98 4.29 -14.14
CA GLU A 126 7.44 4.37 -14.33
C GLU A 126 7.97 5.76 -14.01
N ASP A 127 7.32 6.82 -14.50
CA ASP A 127 7.69 8.21 -14.20
C ASP A 127 7.56 8.49 -12.69
N SER A 128 6.51 7.96 -12.07
CA SER A 128 6.30 8.08 -10.63
C SER A 128 7.37 7.33 -9.85
N PHE A 129 7.76 6.14 -10.29
CA PHE A 129 8.81 5.33 -9.66
C PHE A 129 10.17 6.02 -9.72
N GLN A 130 10.54 6.61 -10.86
CA GLN A 130 11.80 7.35 -11.00
C GLN A 130 11.92 8.52 -9.99
N ARG A 131 10.78 9.09 -9.58
CA ARG A 131 10.74 10.23 -8.65
C ARG A 131 10.60 9.83 -7.19
N LEU A 132 9.88 8.75 -6.91
CA LEU A 132 9.41 8.41 -5.57
C LEU A 132 9.79 7.00 -5.12
N GLY A 133 10.41 6.19 -5.98
CA GLY A 133 10.76 4.80 -5.69
C GLY A 133 11.68 4.65 -4.46
N TYR A 134 12.48 5.66 -4.15
CA TYR A 134 13.32 5.67 -2.95
C TYR A 134 12.49 5.61 -1.64
N LEU A 135 11.25 6.12 -1.64
CA LEU A 135 10.39 6.14 -0.45
C LEU A 135 9.92 4.76 0.00
N VAL A 136 9.98 3.76 -0.89
CA VAL A 136 9.61 2.37 -0.59
C VAL A 136 10.82 1.45 -0.52
N SER A 137 12.04 1.98 -0.44
CA SER A 137 13.23 1.16 -0.27
C SER A 137 13.44 0.82 1.21
N GLN A 138 13.70 -0.44 1.56
CA GLN A 138 13.97 -0.84 2.96
C GLN A 138 15.20 -0.14 3.53
N THR A 139 16.20 0.13 2.69
CA THR A 139 17.43 0.81 3.11
C THR A 139 17.23 2.31 3.38
N ALA A 140 16.09 2.88 2.99
CA ALA A 140 15.80 4.30 3.23
C ALA A 140 15.54 4.61 4.71
N TYR A 141 15.16 3.60 5.51
CA TYR A 141 14.74 3.78 6.91
C TYR A 141 15.42 2.83 7.90
N ALA A 142 16.36 2.01 7.43
CA ALA A 142 17.23 1.21 8.28
C ALA A 142 18.35 2.12 8.85
N SER A 143 18.05 2.82 9.94
CA SER A 143 18.99 3.63 10.71
C SER A 143 18.68 3.56 12.19
#